data_AF-A0A6S7H3I5-F1
#
_entry.id   AF-A0A6S7H3I5-F1
#
_cell.length_a   1.000
_cell.length_b   1.000
_cell.length_c   1.000
_cell.angle_alpha   90.00
_cell.angle_beta   90.00
_cell.angle_gamma   90.00
#
_symmetry.space_group_name_H-M   'P 1'
#
loop_
_entity.id
_entity.type
_entity.pdbx_description
1 polymer ?
#
loop_
_entity_poly.entity_id
_entity_poly.type
_entity_poly.pdbx_seq_one_letter_code
_entity_poly.pdbx_strand_id
1 'polypeptide(L)'
;MAKEVRREPCKHWSLRFGPILLNFWFVIFLNFHSFGEGFNFCFDGSKEGYRLDTKVIKHVHAESGLDCILQCRLQEILCRSANFRKTCEGQENCELLESVDSEEPAESLKNDENFDHYILLQPKRKPPISCKDILTKSAGATSGLYKISVDNKVVTVYCEMVLHGGGFTFIPKSAVKKGTLPNLVSQLFTNHAEVLLYIQKKNGSQIHTHIRQLKEQPQTPLIVLQNTNSGPGITYSSPQNSFMLDYLYLSTSIYANGFLSNYMEVKYNPGSRTITRYFAFFPNHREQKPSTSHDHDLVYETRGVAVDWRNTGMVLTERIPSNFFYLTEMHYGAGGCYTSSDRWVEANGTAIGLR
;
A
#
# COMPACT_ATOMS: atom_id res chain seq x y z
N MET A 1 19.98 -14.63 40.51
CA MET A 1 21.04 -13.63 40.28
C MET A 1 20.82 -13.01 38.92
N ALA A 2 20.28 -11.79 38.88
CA ALA A 2 20.07 -11.05 37.65
C ALA A 2 21.43 -10.56 37.14
N LYS A 3 21.82 -10.98 35.94
CA LYS A 3 23.01 -10.48 35.25
C LYS A 3 22.65 -9.12 34.67
N GLU A 4 23.28 -8.09 35.20
CA GLU A 4 23.14 -6.70 34.78
C GLU A 4 23.58 -6.57 33.30
N VAL A 5 22.62 -6.35 32.42
CA VAL A 5 22.86 -6.07 31.00
C VAL A 5 23.44 -4.67 30.91
N ARG A 6 24.76 -4.58 30.74
CA ARG A 6 25.48 -3.33 30.50
C ARG A 6 25.02 -2.76 29.15
N ARG A 7 24.17 -1.72 29.18
CA ARG A 7 23.90 -0.87 28.01
C ARG A 7 25.19 -0.11 27.71
N GLU A 8 25.81 -0.33 26.55
CA GLU A 8 26.94 0.50 26.14
C GLU A 8 26.48 1.95 25.88
N PRO A 9 27.27 2.96 26.31
CA PRO A 9 26.97 4.36 26.02
C PRO A 9 27.17 4.66 24.53
N CYS A 10 26.34 5.58 24.03
CA CYS A 10 26.35 6.12 22.67
C CYS A 10 27.78 6.46 22.21
N LYS A 11 28.32 5.77 21.19
CA LYS A 11 29.65 6.08 20.63
C LYS A 11 29.51 7.17 19.57
N HIS A 12 29.97 8.38 19.91
CA HIS A 12 30.02 9.54 19.02
C HIS A 12 31.24 9.43 18.11
N TRP A 13 31.05 9.35 16.79
CA TRP A 13 32.15 9.42 15.83
C TRP A 13 32.05 10.69 14.99
N SER A 14 33.16 11.39 14.86
CA SER A 14 33.36 12.48 13.89
C SER A 14 34.52 12.09 12.99
N LEU A 15 34.26 11.83 11.71
CA LEU A 15 35.32 11.64 10.72
C LEU A 15 35.79 13.03 10.28
N ARG A 16 37.01 13.40 10.69
CA ARG A 16 37.73 14.56 10.15
C ARG A 16 38.71 14.06 9.09
N PHE A 17 38.46 14.35 7.82
CA PHE A 17 39.47 14.21 6.78
C PHE A 17 40.42 15.41 6.84
N GLY A 18 41.70 15.15 7.11
CA GLY A 18 42.76 16.17 7.05
C GLY A 18 43.19 16.42 5.60
N PRO A 19 43.48 17.66 5.19
CA PRO A 19 43.91 17.94 3.83
C PRO A 19 45.37 17.50 3.63
N ILE A 20 45.59 16.63 2.63
CA ILE A 20 46.92 16.37 2.08
C ILE A 20 47.26 17.53 1.15
N LEU A 21 48.29 18.29 1.50
CA LEU A 21 48.87 19.34 0.67
C LEU A 21 49.67 18.71 -0.49
N LEU A 22 49.20 18.90 -1.72
CA LEU A 22 50.04 18.73 -2.92
C LEU A 22 49.70 19.85 -3.93
N ASN A 23 50.77 20.50 -4.39
CA ASN A 23 50.80 21.77 -5.11
C ASN A 23 50.13 21.72 -6.50
N PHE A 24 49.22 22.67 -6.70
CA PHE A 24 48.99 23.53 -7.88
C PHE A 24 49.49 23.07 -9.27
N TRP A 25 48.55 22.79 -10.18
CA TRP A 25 48.27 23.53 -11.44
C TRP A 25 47.36 22.67 -12.33
N PHE A 26 46.05 22.92 -12.34
CA PHE A 26 45.16 22.94 -13.52
C PHE A 26 43.74 23.36 -13.10
N VAL A 27 43.20 24.31 -13.84
CA VAL A 27 41.94 25.03 -13.62
C VAL A 27 40.74 24.15 -13.99
N ILE A 28 39.56 24.50 -13.47
CA ILE A 28 38.19 24.37 -14.04
C ILE A 28 37.23 23.55 -13.15
N PHE A 29 36.34 24.29 -12.47
CA PHE A 29 35.07 23.89 -11.84
C PHE A 29 35.06 22.66 -10.93
N LEU A 30 35.45 22.86 -9.66
CA LEU A 30 34.86 22.11 -8.55
C LEU A 30 34.11 23.08 -7.66
N ASN A 31 32.80 23.20 -7.91
CA ASN A 31 31.86 23.47 -6.84
C ASN A 31 31.94 22.29 -5.87
N PHE A 32 32.96 22.29 -5.01
CA PHE A 32 32.94 21.51 -3.78
C PHE A 32 31.84 22.13 -2.91
N HIS A 33 30.59 21.69 -3.13
CA HIS A 33 29.68 21.62 -2.01
C HIS A 33 30.35 20.71 -0.98
N SER A 34 30.91 21.33 0.05
CA SER A 34 31.17 20.68 1.32
C SER A 34 29.83 20.13 1.83
N PHE A 35 29.44 18.94 1.37
CA PHE A 35 28.41 18.12 2.02
C PHE A 35 29.02 17.54 3.29
N GLY A 36 29.18 18.41 4.29
CA GLY A 36 29.49 18.06 5.66
C GLY A 36 28.24 18.13 6.52
N GLU A 37 27.13 17.54 6.06
CA GLU A 37 26.08 17.17 7.02
C GLU A 37 26.55 15.90 7.73
N GLY A 38 27.03 16.04 8.95
CA GLY A 38 27.32 14.90 9.81
C GLY A 38 26.05 14.06 9.96
N PHE A 39 26.02 12.89 9.31
CA PHE A 39 24.91 11.98 9.38
C PHE A 39 24.87 11.30 10.75
N ASN A 40 24.18 11.90 11.73
CA ASN A 40 23.90 11.23 12.99
C ASN A 40 22.87 10.10 12.76
N PHE A 41 23.25 8.85 13.03
CA PHE A 41 22.34 7.73 13.19
C PHE A 41 22.78 6.83 14.34
N CYS A 42 21.81 6.13 14.92
CA CYS A 42 22.06 5.18 15.99
C CYS A 42 21.75 3.79 15.48
N PHE A 43 22.59 2.83 15.85
CA PHE A 43 22.36 1.42 15.57
C PHE A 43 22.70 0.56 16.80
N ASP A 44 22.15 -0.64 16.85
CA ASP A 44 22.52 -1.70 17.79
C ASP A 44 23.34 -2.75 17.04
N GLY A 45 24.57 -2.97 17.49
CA GLY A 45 25.48 -4.00 16.98
C GLY A 45 25.78 -5.09 18.01
N SER A 46 24.93 -5.26 19.02
CA SER A 46 25.11 -6.25 20.09
C SER A 46 24.95 -7.70 19.63
N LYS A 47 24.52 -7.92 18.39
CA LYS A 47 24.23 -9.23 17.79
C LYS A 47 25.36 -9.69 16.87
N GLU A 48 26.60 -9.60 17.38
CA GLU A 48 27.77 -10.15 16.70
C GLU A 48 27.69 -11.68 16.62
N GLY A 49 27.99 -12.25 15.45
CA GLY A 49 27.89 -13.71 15.23
C GLY A 49 26.46 -14.22 15.07
N TYR A 50 25.52 -13.35 14.68
CA TYR A 50 24.14 -13.72 14.39
C TYR A 50 23.69 -13.22 13.02
N ARG A 51 22.79 -13.97 12.40
CA ARG A 51 22.09 -13.62 11.16
C ARG A 51 20.59 -13.70 11.39
N LEU A 52 19.85 -12.65 11.04
CA LEU A 52 18.38 -12.70 11.04
C LEU A 52 17.91 -13.32 9.72
N ASP A 53 17.29 -14.50 9.81
CA ASP A 53 16.77 -15.25 8.66
C ASP A 53 15.35 -14.79 8.33
N THR A 54 15.27 -13.64 7.66
CA THR A 54 14.03 -13.03 7.18
C THR A 54 14.18 -12.63 5.71
N LYS A 55 13.13 -12.09 5.12
CA LYS A 55 13.14 -11.64 3.73
C LYS A 55 14.16 -10.52 3.55
N VAL A 56 15.14 -10.77 2.69
CA VAL A 56 16.10 -9.76 2.24
C VAL A 56 15.43 -8.84 1.23
N ILE A 57 15.43 -7.53 1.51
CA ILE A 57 14.89 -6.54 0.57
C ILE A 57 15.90 -6.17 -0.53
N LYS A 58 17.20 -6.21 -0.21
CA LYS A 58 18.26 -5.90 -1.16
C LYS A 58 19.61 -6.43 -0.69
N HIS A 59 20.42 -6.87 -1.64
CA HIS A 59 21.83 -7.16 -1.43
C HIS A 59 22.70 -5.99 -1.90
N VAL A 60 23.70 -5.63 -1.10
CA VAL A 60 24.67 -4.57 -1.44
C VAL A 60 26.08 -5.00 -1.03
N HIS A 61 27.08 -4.36 -1.63
CA HIS A 61 28.45 -4.43 -1.15
C HIS A 61 28.65 -3.43 -0.02
N ALA A 62 29.31 -3.84 1.06
CA ALA A 62 29.72 -2.95 2.14
C ALA A 62 31.15 -3.25 2.61
N GLU A 63 31.92 -2.21 2.92
CA GLU A 63 33.30 -2.37 3.40
C GLU A 63 33.37 -2.85 4.85
N SER A 64 32.30 -2.62 5.61
CA SER A 64 32.18 -3.00 7.02
C SER A 64 30.72 -3.17 7.43
N GLY A 65 30.48 -3.75 8.61
CA GLY A 65 29.13 -3.79 9.19
C GLY A 65 28.53 -2.39 9.43
N LEU A 66 29.37 -1.41 9.75
CA LEU A 66 28.96 0.00 9.87
C LEU A 66 28.51 0.59 8.54
N ASP A 67 29.27 0.33 7.48
CA ASP A 67 28.91 0.76 6.13
C ASP A 67 27.62 0.05 5.67
N CYS A 68 27.46 -1.25 5.97
CA CYS A 68 26.27 -2.02 5.68
C CYS A 68 25.00 -1.40 6.30
N ILE A 69 25.02 -1.11 7.61
CA ILE A 69 23.87 -0.49 8.28
C ILE A 69 23.69 1.00 7.89
N LEU A 70 24.75 1.68 7.45
CA LEU A 70 24.63 3.02 6.87
C LEU A 70 23.94 2.96 5.49
N GLN A 71 24.28 1.99 4.65
CA GLN A 71 23.60 1.77 3.37
C GLN A 71 22.12 1.40 3.56
N CYS A 72 21.78 0.62 4.58
CA CYS A 72 20.40 0.42 5.03
C CYS A 72 19.68 1.76 5.23
N ARG A 73 20.33 2.72 5.92
CA ARG A 73 19.79 4.05 6.16
C ARG A 73 19.71 4.93 4.90
N LEU A 74 20.63 4.78 3.96
CA LEU A 74 20.73 5.71 2.83
C LEU A 74 19.99 5.24 1.57
N GLN A 75 19.97 3.93 1.31
CA GLN A 75 19.55 3.40 0.02
C GLN A 75 18.11 2.89 -0.01
N GLU A 76 17.59 2.37 1.10
CA GLU A 76 16.30 1.67 1.11
C GLU A 76 15.41 2.17 2.24
N ILE A 77 14.29 2.84 1.94
CA ILE A 77 13.40 3.45 2.96
C ILE A 77 12.78 2.41 3.91
N LEU A 78 12.57 1.19 3.43
CA LEU A 78 12.00 0.10 4.21
C LEU A 78 13.02 -0.55 5.15
N CYS A 79 14.31 -0.33 4.93
CA CYS A 79 15.35 -1.01 5.69
C CYS A 79 15.35 -0.60 7.16
N ARG A 80 15.41 -1.57 8.07
CA ARG A 80 15.42 -1.36 9.52
C ARG A 80 16.51 -2.14 10.23
N SER A 81 17.03 -3.19 9.60
CA SER A 81 18.21 -3.91 10.06
C SER A 81 19.02 -4.40 8.86
N ALA A 82 20.22 -4.91 9.12
CA ALA A 82 21.04 -5.52 8.09
C ALA A 82 21.84 -6.69 8.66
N ASN A 83 22.06 -7.73 7.83
CA ASN A 83 23.05 -8.75 8.10
C ASN A 83 24.32 -8.43 7.29
N PHE A 84 25.47 -8.37 7.95
CA PHE A 84 26.76 -8.18 7.30
C PHE A 84 27.56 -9.47 7.35
N ARG A 85 27.97 -10.00 6.20
CA ARG A 85 28.84 -11.17 6.08
C ARG A 85 30.30 -10.71 6.21
N LYS A 86 31.02 -11.25 7.21
CA LYS A 86 32.42 -10.91 7.53
C LYS A 86 33.41 -11.37 6.47
N THR A 87 33.10 -12.43 5.73
CA THR A 87 34.00 -13.04 4.74
C THR A 87 33.75 -12.47 3.34
N CYS A 88 34.79 -11.92 2.72
CA CYS A 88 34.76 -11.22 1.42
C CYS A 88 34.65 -12.12 0.17
N GLU A 89 34.13 -13.35 0.30
CA GLU A 89 33.91 -14.22 -0.86
C GLU A 89 32.62 -13.82 -1.60
N GLY A 90 32.61 -12.63 -2.20
CA GLY A 90 31.50 -12.14 -3.01
C GLY A 90 31.45 -10.62 -3.15
N GLN A 91 30.83 -10.14 -4.24
CA GLN A 91 30.58 -8.72 -4.45
C GLN A 91 29.44 -8.18 -3.56
N GLU A 92 28.58 -9.04 -3.02
CA GLU A 92 27.45 -8.64 -2.17
C GLU A 92 27.53 -9.33 -0.80
N ASN A 93 27.95 -8.58 0.22
CA ASN A 93 28.19 -9.08 1.58
C ASN A 93 27.29 -8.41 2.63
N CYS A 94 26.32 -7.60 2.21
CA CYS A 94 25.37 -6.93 3.09
C CYS A 94 23.93 -7.23 2.64
N GLU A 95 23.13 -7.80 3.54
CA GLU A 95 21.71 -8.07 3.35
C GLU A 95 20.91 -6.99 4.06
N LEU A 96 20.23 -6.13 3.32
CA LEU A 96 19.32 -5.11 3.86
C LEU A 96 17.98 -5.76 4.17
N LEU A 97 17.40 -5.48 5.34
CA LEU A 97 16.20 -6.15 5.85
C LEU A 97 15.15 -5.13 6.31
N GLU A 98 13.87 -5.43 6.10
CA GLU A 98 12.74 -4.61 6.61
C GLU A 98 12.39 -4.91 8.07
N SER A 99 12.61 -6.14 8.53
CA SER A 99 12.28 -6.58 9.88
C SER A 99 13.42 -6.32 10.88
N VAL A 100 13.14 -6.51 12.17
CA VAL A 100 14.13 -6.56 13.26
C VAL A 100 13.88 -7.82 14.09
N ASP A 101 14.88 -8.29 14.84
CA ASP A 101 14.78 -9.52 15.64
C ASP A 101 13.57 -9.56 16.60
N SER A 102 13.22 -8.43 17.21
CA SER A 102 12.06 -8.33 18.12
C SER A 102 10.68 -8.47 17.45
N GLU A 103 10.61 -8.42 16.11
CA GLU A 103 9.36 -8.56 15.35
C GLU A 103 9.20 -9.94 14.70
N GLU A 104 10.26 -10.73 14.70
CA GLU A 104 10.30 -12.07 14.11
C GLU A 104 10.20 -13.15 15.20
N PRO A 105 9.82 -14.39 14.85
CA PRO A 105 9.97 -15.52 15.77
C PRO A 105 11.40 -15.62 16.30
N ALA A 106 11.54 -16.02 17.57
CA ALA A 106 12.86 -16.09 18.22
C ALA A 106 13.83 -17.03 17.47
N GLU A 107 13.30 -18.04 16.77
CA GLU A 107 14.06 -18.99 15.95
C GLU A 107 14.65 -18.38 14.68
N SER A 108 14.16 -17.22 14.23
CA SER A 108 14.65 -16.54 13.02
C SER A 108 16.03 -15.91 13.23
N LEU A 109 16.41 -15.57 14.47
CA LEU A 109 17.74 -15.05 14.77
C LEU A 109 18.70 -16.23 15.03
N LYS A 110 19.48 -16.59 14.01
CA LYS A 110 20.37 -17.75 14.05
C LYS A 110 21.78 -17.35 14.45
N ASN A 111 22.43 -18.19 15.25
CA ASN A 111 23.87 -18.09 15.47
C ASN A 111 24.59 -18.47 14.16
N ASP A 112 25.38 -17.55 13.63
CA ASP A 112 26.20 -17.71 12.43
C ASP A 112 27.41 -16.78 12.56
N GLU A 113 28.56 -17.35 12.94
CA GLU A 113 29.78 -16.60 13.23
C GLU A 113 30.30 -15.79 12.02
N ASN A 114 29.86 -16.13 10.81
CA ASN A 114 30.21 -15.41 9.59
C ASN A 114 29.43 -14.12 9.40
N PHE A 115 28.42 -13.86 10.24
CA PHE A 115 27.54 -12.71 10.12
C PHE A 115 27.47 -11.88 11.39
N ASP A 116 27.24 -10.58 11.21
CA ASP A 116 26.80 -9.68 12.26
C ASP A 116 25.46 -9.06 11.89
N HIS A 117 24.55 -9.02 12.86
CA HIS A 117 23.25 -8.39 12.70
C HIS A 117 23.23 -7.01 13.34
N TYR A 118 22.80 -6.01 12.57
CA TYR A 118 22.73 -4.62 13.00
C TYR A 118 21.30 -4.09 12.91
N ILE A 119 20.84 -3.36 13.92
CA ILE A 119 19.48 -2.77 13.95
C ILE A 119 19.58 -1.25 13.96
N LEU A 120 18.84 -0.55 13.09
CA LEU A 120 18.73 0.92 13.15
C LEU A 120 17.85 1.34 14.33
N LEU A 121 18.44 2.07 15.28
CA LEU A 121 17.74 2.60 16.45
C LEU A 121 17.12 3.98 16.17
N GLN A 122 17.79 4.83 15.38
CA GLN A 122 17.33 6.20 15.10
C GLN A 122 17.83 6.81 13.77
N PRO A 123 17.07 7.77 13.19
CA PRO A 123 15.74 8.18 13.64
C PRO A 123 14.71 7.12 13.25
N LYS A 124 13.67 6.95 14.08
CA LYS A 124 12.46 6.23 13.67
C LYS A 124 12.04 6.82 12.33
N ARG A 125 12.29 6.11 11.23
CA ARG A 125 11.95 6.60 9.89
C ARG A 125 10.46 6.88 9.89
N LYS A 126 10.07 8.05 9.40
CA LYS A 126 8.66 8.31 9.16
C LYS A 126 8.18 7.21 8.20
N PRO A 127 7.11 6.47 8.55
CA PRO A 127 6.58 5.47 7.64
C PRO A 127 6.24 6.14 6.30
N PRO A 128 6.38 5.41 5.18
CA PRO A 128 5.96 5.89 3.87
C PRO A 128 4.48 6.31 3.91
N ILE A 129 4.08 7.25 3.06
CA ILE A 129 2.71 7.80 3.09
C ILE A 129 1.72 7.03 2.22
N SER A 130 2.22 6.18 1.31
CA SER A 130 1.40 5.34 0.44
C SER A 130 2.24 4.21 -0.15
N CYS A 131 1.59 3.22 -0.76
CA CYS A 131 2.29 2.18 -1.52
C CYS A 131 3.03 2.74 -2.74
N LYS A 132 2.51 3.82 -3.34
CA LYS A 132 3.19 4.52 -4.43
C LYS A 132 4.51 5.14 -3.95
N ASP A 133 4.51 5.75 -2.75
CA ASP A 133 5.70 6.31 -2.12
C ASP A 133 6.77 5.23 -1.81
N ILE A 134 6.33 4.03 -1.44
CA ILE A 134 7.23 2.89 -1.26
C ILE A 134 7.85 2.49 -2.59
N LEU A 135 7.02 2.28 -3.62
CA LEU A 135 7.48 1.80 -4.92
C LEU A 135 8.44 2.77 -5.60
N THR A 136 8.25 4.09 -5.43
CA THR A 136 9.17 5.10 -5.99
C THR A 136 10.51 5.16 -5.26
N LYS A 137 10.55 4.78 -3.98
CA LYS A 137 11.76 4.84 -3.13
C LYS A 137 12.47 3.50 -2.97
N SER A 138 11.83 2.39 -3.33
CA SER A 138 12.38 1.04 -3.28
C SER A 138 11.91 0.27 -4.50
N ALA A 139 12.75 0.22 -5.52
CA ALA A 139 12.44 -0.45 -6.80
C ALA A 139 12.25 -1.98 -6.64
N GLY A 140 12.77 -2.56 -5.56
CA GLY A 140 12.60 -3.98 -5.21
C GLY A 140 11.36 -4.29 -4.38
N ALA A 141 10.49 -3.31 -4.09
CA ALA A 141 9.30 -3.53 -3.29
C ALA A 141 8.34 -4.51 -3.99
N THR A 142 7.94 -5.57 -3.29
CA THR A 142 6.98 -6.56 -3.79
C THR A 142 5.58 -6.28 -3.26
N SER A 143 4.56 -6.94 -3.81
CA SER A 143 3.23 -6.90 -3.21
C SER A 143 3.26 -7.51 -1.80
N GLY A 144 2.41 -7.01 -0.90
CA GLY A 144 2.41 -7.45 0.50
C GLY A 144 1.82 -6.44 1.48
N LEU A 145 1.88 -6.76 2.78
CA LEU A 145 1.43 -5.85 3.84
C LEU A 145 2.55 -4.88 4.21
N TYR A 146 2.22 -3.59 4.26
CA TYR A 146 3.13 -2.51 4.62
C TYR A 146 2.52 -1.60 5.67
N LYS A 147 3.38 -0.98 6.48
CA LYS A 147 2.98 0.09 7.41
C LYS A 147 3.16 1.44 6.73
N ILE A 148 2.07 2.19 6.57
CA ILE A 148 2.09 3.56 6.06
C ILE A 148 1.65 4.56 7.12
N SER A 149 1.99 5.83 6.94
CA SER A 149 1.55 6.94 7.80
C SER A 149 0.44 7.73 7.12
N VAL A 150 -0.77 7.71 7.69
CA VAL A 150 -1.91 8.54 7.27
C VAL A 150 -2.32 9.40 8.46
N ASP A 151 -2.40 10.72 8.30
CA ASP A 151 -2.73 11.64 9.39
C ASP A 151 -1.84 11.44 10.65
N ASN A 152 -0.54 11.19 10.44
CA ASN A 152 0.45 10.83 11.47
C ASN A 152 0.13 9.56 12.28
N LYS A 153 -0.78 8.70 11.80
CA LYS A 153 -1.09 7.40 12.38
C LYS A 153 -0.58 6.29 11.49
N VAL A 154 -0.03 5.25 12.11
CA VAL A 154 0.43 4.07 11.39
C VAL A 154 -0.76 3.19 11.04
N VAL A 155 -0.89 2.85 9.75
CA VAL A 155 -1.92 1.95 9.23
C VAL A 155 -1.23 0.84 8.47
N THR A 156 -1.59 -0.41 8.77
CA THR A 156 -1.17 -1.55 7.95
C THR A 156 -2.10 -1.65 6.74
N VAL A 157 -1.53 -1.52 5.55
CA VAL A 157 -2.23 -1.60 4.25
C VAL A 157 -1.67 -2.76 3.44
N TYR A 158 -2.40 -3.20 2.43
CA TYR A 158 -1.85 -4.08 1.42
C TYR A 158 -1.40 -3.24 0.22
N CYS A 159 -0.14 -3.39 -0.18
CA CYS A 159 0.40 -2.78 -1.37
C CYS A 159 0.41 -3.77 -2.52
N GLU A 160 -0.20 -3.38 -3.63
CA GLU A 160 -0.03 -4.07 -4.91
C GLU A 160 1.04 -3.33 -5.71
N MET A 161 2.21 -3.95 -5.86
CA MET A 161 3.40 -3.33 -6.45
C MET A 161 3.63 -3.73 -7.91
N VAL A 162 2.86 -4.68 -8.46
CA VAL A 162 3.12 -5.25 -9.79
C VAL A 162 2.02 -4.87 -10.78
N LEU A 163 0.76 -5.11 -10.43
CA LEU A 163 -0.35 -4.95 -11.36
C LEU A 163 -0.46 -3.49 -11.86
N HIS A 164 -0.57 -3.33 -13.17
CA HIS A 164 -0.73 -2.04 -13.85
C HIS A 164 0.32 -0.98 -13.46
N GLY A 165 1.56 -1.40 -13.19
CA GLY A 165 2.66 -0.51 -12.79
C GLY A 165 2.72 -0.20 -11.29
N GLY A 166 1.91 -0.90 -10.48
CA GLY A 166 2.04 -0.96 -9.03
C GLY A 166 1.74 0.32 -8.26
N GLY A 167 1.98 0.26 -6.95
CA GLY A 167 1.80 1.37 -6.01
C GLY A 167 0.35 1.56 -5.56
N PHE A 168 -0.53 0.59 -5.79
CA PHE A 168 -1.90 0.66 -5.28
C PHE A 168 -1.93 0.32 -3.79
N THR A 169 -2.57 1.19 -3.01
CA THR A 169 -2.78 1.07 -1.57
C THR A 169 -4.17 0.56 -1.30
N PHE A 170 -4.29 -0.72 -0.95
CA PHE A 170 -5.56 -1.31 -0.52
C PHE A 170 -5.89 -0.91 0.91
N ILE A 171 -7.09 -0.40 1.08
CA ILE A 171 -7.54 0.17 2.35
C ILE A 171 -8.20 -0.93 3.20
N PRO A 172 -7.75 -1.20 4.44
CA PRO A 172 -8.42 -2.15 5.33
C PRO A 172 -9.70 -1.55 5.92
N LYS A 173 -10.68 -2.40 6.26
CA LYS A 173 -11.94 -1.98 6.90
C LYS A 173 -11.73 -1.05 8.10
N SER A 174 -10.75 -1.37 8.94
CA SER A 174 -10.43 -0.63 10.17
C SER A 174 -9.99 0.81 9.93
N ALA A 175 -9.47 1.14 8.73
CA ALA A 175 -9.07 2.50 8.39
C ALA A 175 -10.27 3.39 8.00
N VAL A 176 -11.36 2.79 7.53
CA VAL A 176 -12.58 3.50 7.13
C VAL A 176 -13.51 3.63 8.32
N LYS A 177 -13.24 4.63 9.17
CA LYS A 177 -14.09 4.99 10.31
C LYS A 177 -14.15 6.50 10.44
N LYS A 178 -15.36 7.06 10.49
CA LYS A 178 -15.59 8.51 10.55
C LYS A 178 -14.78 9.14 11.69
N GLY A 179 -14.04 10.20 11.35
CA GLY A 179 -13.17 10.92 12.28
C GLY A 179 -11.83 10.24 12.61
N THR A 180 -11.56 9.03 12.13
CA THR A 180 -10.31 8.31 12.45
C THR A 180 -9.14 8.76 11.58
N LEU A 181 -9.35 8.78 10.26
CA LEU A 181 -8.38 9.19 9.23
C LEU A 181 -9.10 10.07 8.20
N PRO A 182 -9.33 11.37 8.49
CA PRO A 182 -10.07 12.26 7.60
C PRO A 182 -9.41 12.47 6.23
N ASN A 183 -8.08 12.37 6.11
CA ASN A 183 -7.38 12.58 4.84
C ASN A 183 -6.97 11.29 4.13
N LEU A 184 -7.51 10.13 4.54
CA LEU A 184 -7.12 8.84 3.98
C LEU A 184 -7.29 8.80 2.46
N VAL A 185 -8.46 9.17 1.93
CA VAL A 185 -8.70 9.16 0.48
C VAL A 185 -7.89 10.24 -0.22
N SER A 186 -7.86 11.48 0.28
CA SER A 186 -7.12 12.59 -0.36
C SER A 186 -5.61 12.36 -0.38
N GLN A 187 -5.06 11.62 0.58
CA GLN A 187 -3.65 11.24 0.62
C GLN A 187 -3.34 10.08 -0.33
N LEU A 188 -4.22 9.08 -0.43
CA LEU A 188 -3.95 7.85 -1.17
C LEU A 188 -4.39 7.87 -2.63
N PHE A 189 -5.33 8.74 -3.00
CA PHE A 189 -5.89 8.79 -4.36
C PHE A 189 -5.36 10.01 -5.10
N THR A 190 -4.11 9.93 -5.55
CA THR A 190 -3.45 11.03 -6.27
C THR A 190 -3.62 10.91 -7.77
N ASN A 191 -3.81 9.70 -8.27
CA ASN A 191 -4.10 9.40 -9.66
C ASN A 191 -5.58 9.06 -9.84
N HIS A 192 -6.35 10.08 -10.20
CA HIS A 192 -7.79 9.99 -10.37
C HIS A 192 -8.22 9.24 -11.65
N ALA A 193 -7.29 8.72 -12.46
CA ALA A 193 -7.63 8.05 -13.71
C ALA A 193 -8.00 6.57 -13.52
N GLU A 194 -7.63 5.96 -12.39
CA GLU A 194 -7.73 4.53 -12.22
C GLU A 194 -7.92 4.08 -10.77
N VAL A 195 -8.65 2.98 -10.60
CA VAL A 195 -8.82 2.29 -9.32
C VAL A 195 -8.65 0.80 -9.56
N LEU A 196 -7.96 0.12 -8.65
CA LEU A 196 -7.83 -1.34 -8.67
C LEU A 196 -8.79 -1.94 -7.64
N LEU A 197 -9.65 -2.85 -8.07
CA LEU A 197 -10.58 -3.55 -7.17
C LEU A 197 -10.25 -5.04 -7.14
N TYR A 198 -10.22 -5.65 -5.95
CA TYR A 198 -10.14 -7.11 -5.80
C TYR A 198 -11.50 -7.63 -5.39
N ILE A 199 -11.97 -8.71 -6.00
CA ILE A 199 -13.24 -9.36 -5.67
C ILE A 199 -12.94 -10.69 -4.99
N GLN A 200 -13.51 -10.90 -3.81
CA GLN A 200 -13.45 -12.17 -3.11
C GLN A 200 -14.58 -13.08 -3.59
N LYS A 201 -14.23 -14.25 -4.12
CA LYS A 201 -15.20 -15.29 -4.49
C LYS A 201 -15.57 -16.13 -3.27
N LYS A 202 -16.78 -16.69 -3.27
CA LYS A 202 -17.29 -17.56 -2.19
C LYS A 202 -16.47 -18.85 -2.03
N ASN A 203 -15.80 -19.31 -3.08
CA ASN A 203 -14.87 -20.45 -3.02
C ASN A 203 -13.49 -20.06 -2.44
N GLY A 204 -13.31 -18.82 -1.97
CA GLY A 204 -12.06 -18.32 -1.39
C GLY A 204 -11.02 -17.85 -2.41
N SER A 205 -11.23 -18.07 -3.71
CA SER A 205 -10.38 -17.47 -4.75
C SER A 205 -10.61 -15.96 -4.85
N GLN A 206 -9.64 -15.24 -5.41
CA GLN A 206 -9.72 -13.80 -5.59
C GLN A 206 -9.41 -13.46 -7.05
N ILE A 207 -10.08 -12.44 -7.57
CA ILE A 207 -9.86 -11.88 -8.90
C ILE A 207 -9.68 -10.37 -8.76
N HIS A 208 -9.02 -9.74 -9.74
CA HIS A 208 -8.89 -8.29 -9.78
C HIS A 208 -9.58 -7.70 -11.01
N THR A 209 -10.00 -6.44 -10.87
CA THR A 209 -10.54 -5.61 -11.95
C THR A 209 -9.92 -4.21 -11.88
N HIS A 210 -9.40 -3.74 -13.00
CA HIS A 210 -8.80 -2.41 -13.16
C HIS A 210 -9.80 -1.43 -13.78
N ILE A 211 -10.37 -0.56 -12.96
CA ILE A 211 -11.38 0.41 -13.38
C ILE A 211 -10.72 1.67 -13.90
N ARG A 212 -11.10 2.09 -15.11
CA ARG A 212 -10.74 3.36 -15.75
C ARG A 212 -11.95 3.94 -16.46
N GLN A 213 -11.92 5.23 -16.81
CA GLN A 213 -12.93 5.77 -17.71
C GLN A 213 -12.81 5.17 -19.12
N LEU A 214 -13.91 5.26 -19.86
CA LEU A 214 -13.92 4.97 -21.30
C LEU A 214 -12.92 5.87 -22.06
N LYS A 215 -12.39 5.36 -23.18
CA LYS A 215 -11.35 6.05 -23.97
C LYS A 215 -11.85 7.36 -24.58
N GLU A 216 -13.15 7.48 -24.80
CA GLU A 216 -13.81 8.67 -25.32
C GLU A 216 -13.89 9.79 -24.27
N GLN A 217 -13.67 9.47 -22.99
CA GLN A 217 -13.73 10.39 -21.85
C GLN A 217 -12.47 10.30 -20.97
N PRO A 218 -11.25 10.36 -21.55
CA PRO A 218 -10.02 10.04 -20.82
C PRO A 218 -9.67 11.11 -19.77
N GLN A 219 -10.24 12.32 -19.89
CA GLN A 219 -10.00 13.45 -19.00
C GLN A 219 -10.98 13.50 -17.82
N THR A 220 -12.02 12.66 -17.77
CA THR A 220 -12.96 12.69 -16.64
C THR A 220 -12.34 11.92 -15.46
N PRO A 221 -12.09 12.54 -14.31
CA PRO A 221 -11.56 11.80 -13.16
C PRO A 221 -12.60 10.81 -12.63
N LEU A 222 -12.13 9.64 -12.18
CA LEU A 222 -12.84 8.86 -11.18
C LEU A 222 -12.86 9.65 -9.87
N ILE A 223 -13.92 9.48 -9.10
CA ILE A 223 -14.09 10.18 -7.83
C ILE A 223 -14.23 9.15 -6.73
N VAL A 224 -13.35 9.23 -5.74
CA VAL A 224 -13.44 8.45 -4.51
C VAL A 224 -13.71 9.40 -3.35
N LEU A 225 -14.71 9.10 -2.54
CA LEU A 225 -15.10 9.87 -1.37
C LEU A 225 -15.16 8.98 -0.13
N GLN A 226 -14.99 9.56 1.05
CA GLN A 226 -15.07 8.85 2.32
C GLN A 226 -16.23 9.38 3.15
N ASN A 227 -17.13 8.47 3.55
CA ASN A 227 -18.29 8.75 4.40
C ASN A 227 -19.20 9.87 3.89
N THR A 228 -19.21 10.07 2.57
CA THR A 228 -20.05 11.05 1.87
C THR A 228 -20.24 10.63 0.42
N ASN A 229 -21.37 11.02 -0.16
CA ASN A 229 -21.73 10.89 -1.57
C ASN A 229 -21.83 12.28 -2.25
N SER A 230 -21.34 13.33 -1.59
CA SER A 230 -21.28 14.69 -2.13
C SER A 230 -19.82 15.09 -2.36
N GLY A 231 -19.49 15.36 -3.62
CA GLY A 231 -18.21 15.90 -4.04
C GLY A 231 -18.30 17.39 -4.41
N PRO A 232 -17.19 18.01 -4.86
CA PRO A 232 -17.19 19.41 -5.29
C PRO A 232 -18.18 19.66 -6.44
N GLY A 233 -19.24 20.42 -6.18
CA GLY A 233 -20.24 20.84 -7.17
C GLY A 233 -21.23 19.75 -7.64
N ILE A 234 -21.14 18.52 -7.14
CA ILE A 234 -22.02 17.40 -7.52
C ILE A 234 -22.40 16.59 -6.27
N THR A 235 -23.70 16.34 -6.11
CA THR A 235 -24.20 15.36 -5.13
C THR A 235 -24.71 14.14 -5.87
N TYR A 236 -24.08 13.00 -5.61
CA TYR A 236 -24.49 11.73 -6.16
C TYR A 236 -25.65 11.13 -5.37
N SER A 237 -26.29 10.10 -5.89
CA SER A 237 -27.31 9.38 -5.13
C SER A 237 -26.71 8.68 -3.91
N SER A 238 -27.40 8.79 -2.78
CA SER A 238 -27.00 8.11 -1.54
C SER A 238 -27.05 6.59 -1.73
N PRO A 239 -26.07 5.84 -1.18
CA PRO A 239 -26.17 4.41 -1.07
C PRO A 239 -27.41 3.96 -0.30
N GLN A 240 -28.03 2.85 -0.73
CA GLN A 240 -29.14 2.24 -0.02
C GLN A 240 -28.70 1.72 1.35
N ASN A 241 -27.46 1.23 1.46
CA ASN A 241 -26.85 0.81 2.72
C ASN A 241 -26.22 1.95 3.54
N SER A 242 -26.55 3.22 3.26
CA SER A 242 -25.98 4.38 3.99
C SER A 242 -26.26 4.41 5.50
N PHE A 243 -27.26 3.65 5.98
CA PHE A 243 -27.50 3.44 7.41
C PHE A 243 -26.35 2.71 8.13
N MET A 244 -25.44 2.05 7.39
CA MET A 244 -24.20 1.46 7.90
C MET A 244 -23.11 2.49 8.24
N LEU A 245 -23.38 3.77 7.98
CA LEU A 245 -22.58 4.95 8.32
C LEU A 245 -21.26 5.07 7.58
N ASP A 246 -20.28 4.20 7.90
CA ASP A 246 -18.94 4.29 7.34
C ASP A 246 -18.89 3.62 5.96
N TYR A 247 -18.36 4.31 4.96
CA TYR A 247 -18.17 3.77 3.60
C TYR A 247 -17.14 4.54 2.78
N LEU A 248 -16.59 3.87 1.77
CA LEU A 248 -15.94 4.51 0.63
C LEU A 248 -16.91 4.54 -0.55
N TYR A 249 -16.91 5.63 -1.30
CA TYR A 249 -17.79 5.84 -2.45
C TYR A 249 -16.95 6.06 -3.70
N LEU A 250 -17.07 5.19 -4.69
CA LEU A 250 -16.40 5.33 -5.99
C LEU A 250 -17.45 5.64 -7.05
N SER A 251 -17.36 6.82 -7.67
CA SER A 251 -18.17 7.20 -8.82
C SER A 251 -17.39 7.06 -10.12
N THR A 252 -18.05 6.51 -11.14
CA THR A 252 -17.60 6.62 -12.54
C THR A 252 -18.10 7.92 -13.18
N SER A 253 -17.68 8.21 -14.42
CA SER A 253 -18.14 9.42 -15.13
C SER A 253 -19.66 9.48 -15.26
N ILE A 254 -20.22 10.68 -15.02
CA ILE A 254 -21.65 10.96 -15.21
C ILE A 254 -22.00 11.28 -16.67
N TYR A 255 -20.98 11.55 -17.49
CA TYR A 255 -21.09 11.88 -18.90
C TYR A 255 -20.93 10.65 -19.81
N ALA A 256 -20.56 9.52 -19.23
CA ALA A 256 -20.37 8.26 -19.93
C ALA A 256 -21.41 7.21 -19.49
N ASN A 257 -21.74 6.31 -20.42
CA ASN A 257 -22.65 5.18 -20.20
C ASN A 257 -21.87 3.87 -20.03
N GLY A 258 -20.77 3.94 -19.28
CA GLY A 258 -19.89 2.81 -19.05
C GLY A 258 -18.56 3.20 -18.43
N PHE A 259 -17.73 2.19 -18.21
CA PHE A 259 -16.35 2.31 -17.76
C PHE A 259 -15.53 1.15 -18.33
N LEU A 260 -14.20 1.26 -18.31
CA LEU A 260 -13.31 0.15 -18.65
C LEU A 260 -13.03 -0.70 -17.41
N SER A 261 -13.00 -2.02 -17.59
CA SER A 261 -12.57 -2.98 -16.59
C SER A 261 -11.70 -4.06 -17.24
N ASN A 262 -10.43 -4.17 -16.82
CA ASN A 262 -9.45 -5.09 -17.42
C ASN A 262 -9.47 -5.06 -18.96
N TYR A 263 -9.41 -3.85 -19.53
CA TYR A 263 -9.46 -3.58 -20.99
C TYR A 263 -10.83 -3.76 -21.68
N MET A 264 -11.82 -4.31 -21.00
CA MET A 264 -13.18 -4.51 -21.53
C MET A 264 -14.08 -3.33 -21.19
N GLU A 265 -14.93 -2.92 -22.13
CA GLU A 265 -15.96 -1.90 -21.87
C GLU A 265 -17.16 -2.53 -21.15
N VAL A 266 -17.44 -2.06 -19.94
CA VAL A 266 -18.64 -2.39 -19.19
C VAL A 266 -19.63 -1.26 -19.40
N LYS A 267 -20.69 -1.52 -20.17
CA LYS A 267 -21.71 -0.52 -20.53
C LYS A 267 -22.97 -0.72 -19.72
N TYR A 268 -23.72 0.36 -19.54
CA TYR A 268 -25.04 0.32 -18.92
C TYR A 268 -25.94 1.38 -19.55
N ASN A 269 -27.24 1.14 -19.50
CA ASN A 269 -28.21 2.17 -19.85
C ASN A 269 -28.46 3.02 -18.60
N PRO A 270 -28.10 4.32 -18.59
CA PRO A 270 -28.29 5.17 -17.41
C PRO A 270 -29.77 5.35 -17.03
N GLY A 271 -30.71 5.11 -17.96
CA GLY A 271 -32.12 5.38 -17.74
C GLY A 271 -32.38 6.88 -17.48
N SER A 272 -33.12 7.20 -16.41
CA SER A 272 -33.50 8.57 -16.04
C SER A 272 -32.33 9.43 -15.52
N ARG A 273 -32.56 10.74 -15.34
CA ARG A 273 -31.58 11.77 -14.96
C ARG A 273 -30.90 11.60 -13.59
N THR A 274 -31.10 10.49 -12.86
CA THR A 274 -30.45 10.32 -11.55
C THR A 274 -28.95 10.06 -11.71
N ILE A 275 -28.13 10.68 -10.87
CA ILE A 275 -26.68 10.52 -10.86
C ILE A 275 -26.29 9.27 -10.05
N THR A 276 -26.83 8.12 -10.46
CA THR A 276 -26.62 6.79 -9.85
C THR A 276 -25.60 6.02 -10.68
N ARG A 277 -24.30 6.19 -10.39
CA ARG A 277 -23.20 5.52 -11.13
C ARG A 277 -22.02 5.24 -10.21
N TYR A 278 -22.22 4.33 -9.26
CA TYR A 278 -21.26 4.14 -8.17
C TYR A 278 -21.08 2.71 -7.72
N PHE A 279 -19.94 2.52 -7.05
CA PHE A 279 -19.70 1.49 -6.06
C PHE A 279 -19.69 2.14 -4.66
N ALA A 280 -20.25 1.47 -3.67
CA ALA A 280 -20.11 1.84 -2.27
C ALA A 280 -19.58 0.65 -1.47
N PHE A 281 -18.54 0.89 -0.68
CA PHE A 281 -17.79 -0.13 0.06
C PHE A 281 -17.98 0.08 1.55
N PHE A 282 -18.75 -0.80 2.18
CA PHE A 282 -19.12 -0.72 3.60
C PHE A 282 -18.25 -1.66 4.44
N PRO A 283 -17.48 -1.13 5.41
CA PRO A 283 -16.80 -1.97 6.40
C PRO A 283 -17.79 -2.77 7.23
N ASN A 284 -18.98 -2.20 7.45
CA ASN A 284 -20.06 -2.73 8.26
C ASN A 284 -19.60 -3.11 9.67
N HIS A 285 -18.95 -2.17 10.38
CA HIS A 285 -18.41 -2.36 11.74
C HIS A 285 -19.43 -2.80 12.79
N ARG A 286 -20.72 -2.62 12.50
CA ARG A 286 -21.84 -2.97 13.38
C ARG A 286 -22.56 -4.25 12.96
N GLU A 287 -22.04 -4.94 11.95
CA GLU A 287 -22.59 -6.19 11.42
C GLU A 287 -24.10 -6.07 11.10
N GLN A 288 -24.51 -4.91 10.59
CA GLN A 288 -25.90 -4.66 10.24
C GLN A 288 -26.27 -5.47 9.00
N LYS A 289 -27.51 -5.93 8.94
CA LYS A 289 -28.04 -6.60 7.75
C LYS A 289 -28.10 -5.61 6.58
N PRO A 290 -27.68 -6.01 5.38
CA PRO A 290 -27.87 -5.21 4.17
C PRO A 290 -29.34 -4.87 3.91
N SER A 291 -29.55 -3.79 3.15
CA SER A 291 -30.88 -3.35 2.71
C SER A 291 -31.57 -4.45 1.92
N THR A 292 -32.86 -4.64 2.19
CA THR A 292 -33.71 -5.58 1.45
C THR A 292 -34.27 -5.00 0.15
N SER A 293 -33.87 -3.77 -0.22
CA SER A 293 -34.24 -3.15 -1.48
C SER A 293 -33.93 -4.10 -2.66
N HIS A 294 -34.92 -4.36 -3.50
CA HIS A 294 -34.82 -5.28 -4.65
C HIS A 294 -34.42 -6.74 -4.33
N ASP A 295 -34.53 -7.22 -3.08
CA ASP A 295 -34.26 -8.64 -2.77
C ASP A 295 -35.20 -9.62 -3.50
N HIS A 296 -36.38 -9.15 -3.92
CA HIS A 296 -37.35 -9.91 -4.70
C HIS A 296 -37.07 -9.90 -6.21
N ASP A 297 -36.13 -9.08 -6.68
CA ASP A 297 -35.77 -8.93 -8.09
C ASP A 297 -34.26 -9.16 -8.28
N LEU A 298 -33.88 -10.44 -8.39
CA LEU A 298 -32.49 -10.89 -8.49
C LEU A 298 -31.91 -10.79 -9.91
N VAL A 299 -32.51 -9.95 -10.75
CA VAL A 299 -32.06 -9.77 -12.14
C VAL A 299 -30.60 -9.31 -12.21
N TYR A 300 -30.16 -8.46 -11.29
CA TYR A 300 -28.83 -7.86 -11.34
C TYR A 300 -27.73 -8.72 -10.71
N GLU A 301 -28.11 -9.79 -10.04
CA GLU A 301 -27.23 -10.83 -9.51
C GLU A 301 -26.80 -11.80 -10.62
N THR A 302 -27.60 -11.91 -11.69
CA THR A 302 -27.43 -12.88 -12.78
C THR A 302 -27.14 -12.26 -14.15
N ARG A 303 -27.46 -10.97 -14.39
CA ARG A 303 -27.11 -10.24 -15.62
C ARG A 303 -26.89 -8.74 -15.42
N GLY A 304 -26.35 -8.08 -16.45
CA GLY A 304 -26.17 -6.63 -16.53
C GLY A 304 -24.86 -6.15 -15.91
N VAL A 305 -24.70 -4.83 -15.78
CA VAL A 305 -23.44 -4.14 -15.46
C VAL A 305 -22.63 -4.73 -14.31
N ALA A 306 -23.27 -5.18 -13.22
CA ALA A 306 -22.55 -5.79 -12.11
C ALA A 306 -21.98 -7.17 -12.45
N VAL A 307 -22.72 -7.99 -13.20
CA VAL A 307 -22.25 -9.29 -13.71
C VAL A 307 -21.21 -9.09 -14.80
N ASP A 308 -21.46 -8.18 -15.74
CA ASP A 308 -20.54 -7.86 -16.83
C ASP A 308 -19.19 -7.40 -16.27
N TRP A 309 -19.20 -6.52 -15.26
CA TRP A 309 -17.99 -6.11 -14.53
C TRP A 309 -17.28 -7.29 -13.87
N ARG A 310 -17.97 -8.12 -13.07
CA ARG A 310 -17.35 -9.28 -12.41
C ARG A 310 -16.74 -10.27 -13.41
N ASN A 311 -17.36 -10.43 -14.58
CA ASN A 311 -16.89 -11.31 -15.65
C ASN A 311 -15.61 -10.80 -16.33
N THR A 312 -15.26 -9.52 -16.17
CA THR A 312 -13.95 -9.00 -16.62
C THR A 312 -12.80 -9.41 -15.70
N GLY A 313 -13.10 -9.98 -14.52
CA GLY A 313 -12.12 -10.27 -13.49
C GLY A 313 -11.02 -11.22 -13.93
N MET A 314 -9.78 -10.86 -13.61
CA MET A 314 -8.58 -11.67 -13.87
C MET A 314 -8.08 -12.31 -12.58
N VAL A 315 -7.61 -13.56 -12.64
CA VAL A 315 -7.18 -14.33 -11.46
C VAL A 315 -6.02 -13.63 -10.74
N LEU A 316 -6.09 -13.58 -9.41
CA LEU A 316 -4.98 -13.19 -8.56
C LEU A 316 -4.17 -14.41 -8.15
N THR A 317 -2.84 -14.32 -8.27
CA THR A 317 -1.89 -15.33 -7.80
C THR A 317 -1.68 -15.25 -6.30
N GLU A 318 -1.59 -14.03 -5.76
CA GLU A 318 -1.44 -13.77 -4.33
C GLU A 318 -2.77 -13.27 -3.75
N ARG A 319 -3.19 -13.89 -2.64
CA ARG A 319 -4.44 -13.53 -1.95
C ARG A 319 -4.17 -12.48 -0.90
N ILE A 320 -5.06 -11.50 -0.79
CA ILE A 320 -5.03 -10.52 0.30
C ILE A 320 -5.94 -10.96 1.46
N PRO A 321 -5.66 -10.53 2.70
CA PRO A 321 -6.48 -10.86 3.86
C PRO A 321 -7.95 -10.41 3.77
N SER A 322 -8.86 -11.14 4.43
CA SER A 322 -10.30 -10.88 4.37
C SER A 322 -10.73 -9.53 4.97
N ASN A 323 -9.93 -8.94 5.87
CA ASN A 323 -10.21 -7.64 6.48
C ASN A 323 -10.10 -6.45 5.50
N PHE A 324 -9.74 -6.71 4.24
CA PHE A 324 -9.77 -5.71 3.15
C PHE A 324 -11.05 -5.77 2.30
N PHE A 325 -11.90 -6.80 2.42
CA PHE A 325 -13.07 -6.98 1.55
C PHE A 325 -14.37 -6.48 2.19
N TYR A 326 -14.95 -5.43 1.59
CA TYR A 326 -16.12 -4.72 2.06
C TYR A 326 -17.41 -5.38 1.56
N LEU A 327 -18.51 -5.20 2.31
CA LEU A 327 -19.84 -5.33 1.69
C LEU A 327 -19.91 -4.28 0.58
N THR A 328 -20.15 -4.72 -0.64
CA THR A 328 -20.07 -3.85 -1.81
C THR A 328 -21.44 -3.69 -2.42
N GLU A 329 -21.89 -2.45 -2.53
CA GLU A 329 -23.11 -2.05 -3.22
C GLU A 329 -22.75 -1.44 -4.57
N MET A 330 -23.55 -1.73 -5.60
CA MET A 330 -23.47 -1.10 -6.91
C MET A 330 -24.82 -0.51 -7.29
N HIS A 331 -24.82 0.72 -7.82
CA HIS A 331 -26.01 1.35 -8.38
C HIS A 331 -25.68 2.10 -9.67
N TYR A 332 -26.28 1.66 -10.78
CA TYR A 332 -26.04 2.19 -12.12
C TYR A 332 -27.34 2.43 -12.89
N GLY A 333 -27.98 3.59 -12.68
CA GLY A 333 -29.17 4.06 -13.41
C GLY A 333 -30.53 3.85 -12.71
N ALA A 334 -31.52 4.72 -12.98
CA ALA A 334 -32.86 4.72 -12.35
C ALA A 334 -33.78 3.53 -12.70
N GLY A 335 -33.46 2.82 -13.80
CA GLY A 335 -34.03 1.50 -14.13
C GLY A 335 -32.92 0.46 -14.33
N GLY A 336 -31.75 0.76 -13.76
CA GLY A 336 -30.54 -0.01 -13.91
C GLY A 336 -30.15 -0.69 -12.61
N CYS A 337 -28.99 -1.32 -12.66
CA CYS A 337 -28.56 -2.27 -11.65
C CYS A 337 -28.50 -1.66 -10.26
N TYR A 338 -29.28 -2.22 -9.32
CA TYR A 338 -29.00 -2.15 -7.90
C TYR A 338 -28.68 -3.56 -7.40
N THR A 339 -27.51 -3.75 -6.82
CA THR A 339 -27.12 -5.04 -6.22
C THR A 339 -26.13 -4.84 -5.07
N SER A 340 -26.04 -5.80 -4.17
CA SER A 340 -25.07 -5.83 -3.09
C SER A 340 -24.41 -7.21 -2.95
N SER A 341 -23.18 -7.23 -2.43
CA SER A 341 -22.32 -8.41 -2.49
C SER A 341 -22.79 -9.58 -1.63
N ASP A 342 -23.69 -9.37 -0.69
CA ASP A 342 -24.39 -10.43 0.04
C ASP A 342 -25.31 -11.27 -0.87
N ARG A 343 -25.83 -10.68 -1.96
CA ARG A 343 -26.72 -11.36 -2.92
C ARG A 343 -26.00 -11.97 -4.12
N TRP A 344 -24.76 -11.56 -4.40
CA TRP A 344 -24.03 -12.07 -5.56
C TRP A 344 -23.83 -13.57 -5.50
N VAL A 345 -23.99 -14.26 -6.63
CA VAL A 345 -23.94 -15.73 -6.69
C VAL A 345 -22.55 -16.26 -6.32
N GLU A 346 -21.50 -15.71 -6.94
CA GLU A 346 -20.13 -16.24 -6.83
C GLU A 346 -19.18 -15.43 -5.94
N ALA A 347 -19.56 -14.22 -5.53
CA ALA A 347 -18.70 -13.29 -4.81
C ALA A 347 -19.39 -12.79 -3.54
N ASN A 348 -18.60 -12.30 -2.57
CA ASN A 348 -19.13 -11.84 -1.27
C ASN A 348 -18.60 -10.48 -0.82
N GLY A 349 -17.62 -9.90 -1.52
CA GLY A 349 -17.13 -8.57 -1.21
C GLY A 349 -16.05 -8.09 -2.17
N THR A 350 -15.67 -6.83 -2.02
CA THR A 350 -14.67 -6.19 -2.86
C THR A 350 -13.73 -5.35 -2.01
N ALA A 351 -12.43 -5.40 -2.30
CA ALA A 351 -11.42 -4.52 -1.73
C ALA A 351 -11.07 -3.42 -2.74
N ILE A 352 -10.73 -2.23 -2.25
CA ILE A 352 -10.40 -1.07 -3.10
C ILE A 352 -8.96 -0.61 -2.87
N GLY A 353 -8.21 -0.50 -3.96
CA GLY A 353 -6.84 -0.01 -4.04
C GLY A 353 -6.75 1.33 -4.76
N LEU A 354 -6.17 2.33 -4.10
CA LEU A 354 -5.99 3.70 -4.60
C LEU A 354 -4.50 4.00 -4.80
N ARG A 355 -4.15 4.83 -5.79
CA ARG A 355 -2.76 5.30 -5.96
C ARG A 355 -2.71 6.78 -6.32
#